data_AF-A0A8J3Y8C4-F1
#
_entry.id   AF-A0A8J3Y8C4-F1
#
_cell.length_a   1.000
_cell.length_b   1.000
_cell.length_c   1.000
_cell.angle_alpha   90.00
_cell.angle_beta   90.00
_cell.angle_gamma   90.00
#
_symmetry.space_group_name_H-M   'P 1'
#
loop_
_entity.id
_entity.type
_entity.pdbx_description
1 polymer ?
#
loop_
_entity_poly.entity_id
_entity_poly.type
_entity_poly.pdbx_seq_one_letter_code
_entity_poly.pdbx_strand_id
1 'polypeptide(L)'
;MARPLLDHVEAAAGLAVFGAADPAAGSTRDALVRAGVPGLLAGADPTLWGPAAEAGARGALSFLDTRAARQLLPQLAELRAELADLDRVVVAAAPGAAEAAEAVAGTLGLRLTVLAGAGPSAVRRALRTGLRRTLLVVAGASPATDACLRVFLRALIDAGTSAAEAGRHAVVLAAPGSPLAEEALATGAYLLPAAAPTRFAGLSAHTLVPAALAGADVAELLDQAEALLPALRGDDGNPGLALGAALAGARDARLVPDGSGLAALGGWLAPLLDRCGAGSAALGAGATGPAFGYGGALLPGHVPAARTAAHGPLGAQFTAWAYAAALAAHVRGLDPFAEPAPALDLSPAAAPAFTEGAVRVHTGSGAGDLAGALRDLLTGDGPVTVGAVLDRDDHVAADALGPLLAAASARPVTLAWGAGATRRGALLQLTAPAPDDLPVPGRPYTLGGLEAALAAGDRRAAAAAGRDVLHLDLADPAAGLRQVLAAAETLQA
;
A
#
# COMPACT_ATOMS: atom_id res chain seq x y z
N MET A 1 -33.78 16.84 24.25
CA MET A 1 -33.79 17.33 22.86
C MET A 1 -32.82 16.45 22.08
N ALA A 2 -33.33 15.62 21.17
CA ALA A 2 -32.50 14.86 20.26
C ALA A 2 -31.82 15.85 19.31
N ARG A 3 -30.49 15.97 19.42
CA ARG A 3 -29.68 16.72 18.46
C ARG A 3 -29.86 15.99 17.11
N PRO A 4 -30.29 16.66 16.03
CA PRO A 4 -30.53 15.97 14.76
C PRO A 4 -29.24 15.28 14.31
N LEU A 5 -29.25 13.95 14.29
CA LEU A 5 -28.12 13.08 13.90
C LEU A 5 -27.65 13.32 12.45
N LEU A 6 -28.43 14.06 11.66
CA LEU A 6 -28.23 14.29 10.22
C LEU A 6 -27.61 15.65 9.88
N ASP A 7 -27.58 16.62 10.80
CA ASP A 7 -27.06 17.98 10.50
C ASP A 7 -25.55 18.00 10.22
N HIS A 8 -24.87 16.86 10.34
CA HIS A 8 -23.42 16.71 10.28
C HIS A 8 -22.99 15.55 9.37
N VAL A 9 -23.85 15.17 8.42
CA VAL A 9 -23.62 14.10 7.44
C VAL A 9 -23.50 14.67 6.05
N GLU A 10 -22.40 14.36 5.39
CA GLU A 10 -22.13 14.71 4.00
C GLU A 10 -22.25 13.46 3.17
N ALA A 11 -23.22 13.42 2.23
CA ALA A 11 -23.53 12.20 1.50
C ALA A 11 -23.72 12.44 0.01
N ALA A 12 -23.16 11.56 -0.80
CA ALA A 12 -23.33 11.51 -2.25
C ALA A 12 -23.07 10.09 -2.76
N ALA A 13 -23.82 9.67 -3.80
CA ALA A 13 -23.60 8.38 -4.47
C ALA A 13 -23.56 7.15 -3.54
N GLY A 14 -24.36 7.16 -2.48
CA GLY A 14 -24.40 6.08 -1.48
C GLY A 14 -23.22 6.08 -0.49
N LEU A 15 -22.27 7.00 -0.62
CA LEU A 15 -21.22 7.25 0.35
C LEU A 15 -21.66 8.38 1.31
N ALA A 16 -21.58 8.14 2.62
CA ALA A 16 -21.87 9.10 3.66
C ALA A 16 -20.66 9.26 4.59
N VAL A 17 -20.30 10.50 4.88
CA VAL A 17 -19.28 10.87 5.86
C VAL A 17 -19.95 11.53 7.06
N PHE A 18 -19.82 10.89 8.21
CA PHE A 18 -20.33 11.37 9.50
C PHE A 18 -19.24 12.15 10.24
N GLY A 19 -19.64 13.09 11.10
CA GLY A 19 -18.73 13.79 12.00
C GLY A 19 -18.07 15.03 11.42
N ALA A 20 -18.57 15.54 10.28
CA ALA A 20 -18.01 16.68 9.55
C ALA A 20 -18.07 18.02 10.32
N ALA A 21 -18.74 18.08 11.47
CA ALA A 21 -19.01 19.30 12.23
C ALA A 21 -18.01 19.62 13.35
N ASP A 22 -16.81 19.04 13.30
CA ASP A 22 -15.71 19.52 14.14
C ASP A 22 -15.41 21.00 13.79
N PRO A 23 -15.43 21.95 14.74
CA PRO A 23 -15.17 23.36 14.46
C PRO A 23 -13.83 23.60 13.74
N ALA A 24 -12.79 22.81 14.04
CA ALA A 24 -11.50 22.91 13.35
C ALA A 24 -11.63 22.49 11.88
N ALA A 25 -12.31 21.37 11.61
CA ALA A 25 -12.59 20.91 10.25
C ALA A 25 -13.46 21.91 9.47
N GLY A 26 -14.43 22.55 10.13
CA GLY A 26 -15.24 23.62 9.54
C GLY A 26 -14.39 24.81 9.07
N SER A 27 -13.45 25.27 9.91
CA SER A 27 -12.56 26.38 9.53
C SER A 27 -11.63 26.03 8.35
N THR A 28 -11.11 24.79 8.31
CA THR A 28 -10.31 24.28 7.19
C THR A 28 -11.14 24.18 5.92
N ARG A 29 -12.37 23.65 6.01
CA ARG A 29 -13.30 23.54 4.89
C ARG A 29 -13.58 24.91 4.27
N ASP A 30 -13.94 25.90 5.09
CA ASP A 30 -14.25 27.24 4.60
C ASP A 30 -13.04 27.88 3.89
N ALA A 31 -11.82 27.62 4.36
CA ALA A 31 -10.61 28.09 3.70
C ALA A 31 -10.41 27.43 2.33
N LEU A 32 -10.64 26.12 2.22
CA LEU A 32 -10.54 25.38 0.96
C LEU A 32 -11.57 25.84 -0.07
N VAL A 33 -12.82 26.02 0.37
CA VAL A 33 -13.93 26.52 -0.48
C VAL A 33 -13.63 27.93 -0.98
N ARG A 34 -13.21 28.85 -0.10
CA ARG A 34 -12.82 30.22 -0.50
C ARG A 34 -11.66 30.23 -1.51
N ALA A 35 -10.77 29.26 -1.44
CA ALA A 35 -9.64 29.12 -2.36
C ALA A 35 -10.00 28.35 -3.65
N GLY A 36 -11.24 27.85 -3.80
CA GLY A 36 -11.67 27.09 -4.97
C GLY A 36 -11.01 25.72 -5.12
N VAL A 37 -10.36 25.22 -4.06
CA VAL A 37 -9.60 23.96 -4.09
C VAL A 37 -10.46 22.77 -4.47
N PRO A 38 -11.72 22.62 -4.02
CA PRO A 38 -12.54 21.46 -4.41
C PRO A 38 -12.72 21.34 -5.92
N GLY A 39 -12.99 22.47 -6.59
CA GLY A 39 -13.15 22.54 -8.04
C GLY A 39 -11.84 22.29 -8.80
N LEU A 40 -10.73 22.87 -8.34
CA LEU A 40 -9.40 22.64 -8.93
C LEU A 40 -8.98 21.18 -8.81
N LEU A 41 -9.16 20.58 -7.63
CA LEU A 41 -8.81 19.19 -7.38
C LEU A 41 -9.68 18.25 -8.22
N ALA A 42 -11.00 18.43 -8.24
CA ALA A 42 -11.90 17.65 -9.08
C ALA A 42 -11.74 17.93 -10.60
N GLY A 43 -11.06 19.01 -10.96
CA GLY A 43 -10.56 19.29 -12.31
C GLY A 43 -9.22 18.62 -12.62
N ALA A 44 -8.66 17.84 -11.68
CA ALA A 44 -7.35 17.22 -11.74
C ALA A 44 -6.21 18.23 -11.99
N ASP A 45 -6.29 19.43 -11.41
CA ASP A 45 -5.25 20.46 -11.54
C ASP A 45 -3.96 20.01 -10.82
N PRO A 46 -2.86 19.74 -11.56
CA PRO A 46 -1.62 19.24 -10.96
C PRO A 46 -0.81 20.34 -10.25
N THR A 47 -1.19 21.62 -10.39
CA THR A 47 -0.43 22.75 -9.85
C THR A 47 -0.69 23.01 -8.36
N LEU A 48 -1.68 22.35 -7.76
CA LEU A 48 -2.12 22.54 -6.37
C LEU A 48 -1.02 22.35 -5.31
N TRP A 49 0.02 21.56 -5.59
CA TRP A 49 1.13 21.30 -4.65
C TRP A 49 2.45 21.97 -5.07
N GLY A 50 2.38 22.88 -6.03
CA GLY A 50 3.51 23.63 -6.55
C GLY A 50 4.35 22.87 -7.60
N PRO A 51 5.34 23.55 -8.22
CA PRO A 51 6.01 23.06 -9.43
C PRO A 51 6.77 21.74 -9.25
N ALA A 52 7.30 21.47 -8.05
CA ALA A 52 8.05 20.24 -7.77
C ALA A 52 7.16 18.99 -7.79
N ALA A 53 5.89 19.12 -7.38
CA ALA A 53 4.95 18.02 -7.28
C ALA A 53 4.14 17.78 -8.58
N GLU A 54 4.16 18.73 -9.52
CA GLU A 54 3.28 18.73 -10.69
C GLU A 54 3.43 17.47 -11.55
N ALA A 55 4.66 17.00 -11.75
CA ALA A 55 4.93 15.79 -12.54
C ALA A 55 4.32 14.54 -11.90
N GLY A 56 4.44 14.39 -10.57
CA GLY A 56 3.82 13.29 -9.82
C GLY A 56 2.29 13.40 -9.79
N ALA A 57 1.77 14.61 -9.61
CA ALA A 57 0.35 14.90 -9.56
C ALA A 57 -0.38 14.50 -10.85
N ARG A 58 0.18 14.79 -12.03
CA ARG A 58 -0.45 14.42 -13.33
C ARG A 58 -0.79 12.94 -13.44
N GLY A 59 0.07 12.06 -12.94
CA GLY A 59 -0.18 10.61 -12.93
C GLY A 59 -1.10 10.19 -11.79
N ALA A 60 -0.87 10.74 -10.59
CA ALA A 60 -1.61 10.35 -9.40
C ALA A 60 -3.08 10.77 -9.43
N LEU A 61 -3.43 11.92 -10.02
CA LEU A 61 -4.80 12.43 -10.13
C LEU A 61 -5.67 11.64 -11.12
N SER A 62 -5.13 10.60 -11.76
CA SER A 62 -5.90 9.69 -12.63
C SER A 62 -7.06 8.98 -11.91
N PHE A 63 -7.07 8.92 -10.57
CA PHE A 63 -8.23 8.38 -9.83
C PHE A 63 -9.53 9.19 -10.03
N LEU A 64 -9.44 10.42 -10.57
CA LEU A 64 -10.57 11.28 -10.92
C LEU A 64 -11.07 11.06 -12.35
N ASP A 65 -10.41 10.20 -13.13
CA ASP A 65 -10.77 9.88 -14.51
C ASP A 65 -10.78 8.37 -14.74
N THR A 66 -11.98 7.81 -14.82
CA THR A 66 -12.21 6.38 -15.04
C THR A 66 -12.26 5.98 -16.51
N ARG A 67 -12.17 6.93 -17.47
CA ARG A 67 -12.35 6.64 -18.91
C ARG A 67 -11.37 5.60 -19.42
N ALA A 68 -10.10 5.71 -19.03
CA ALA A 68 -9.08 4.74 -19.41
C ALA A 68 -9.39 3.35 -18.85
N ALA A 69 -9.83 3.26 -17.59
CA ALA A 69 -10.25 2.00 -16.98
C ALA A 69 -11.48 1.38 -17.65
N ARG A 70 -12.47 2.21 -18.02
CA ARG A 70 -13.67 1.77 -18.75
C ARG A 70 -13.35 1.19 -20.13
N GLN A 71 -12.39 1.79 -20.83
CA GLN A 71 -11.95 1.32 -22.15
C GLN A 71 -11.30 -0.07 -22.08
N LEU A 72 -10.82 -0.51 -20.91
CA LEU A 72 -10.28 -1.85 -20.72
C LEU A 72 -11.36 -2.94 -20.59
N LEU A 73 -12.60 -2.60 -20.25
CA LEU A 73 -13.63 -3.60 -19.93
C LEU A 73 -13.89 -4.61 -21.07
N PRO A 74 -14.01 -4.20 -22.36
CA PRO A 74 -14.18 -5.16 -23.45
C PRO A 74 -12.97 -6.10 -23.59
N GLN A 75 -11.75 -5.56 -23.54
CA GLN A 75 -10.52 -6.34 -23.63
C GLN A 75 -10.37 -7.32 -22.45
N LEU A 76 -10.79 -6.91 -21.24
CA LEU A 76 -10.80 -7.79 -20.08
C LEU A 76 -11.82 -8.93 -20.21
N ALA A 77 -12.98 -8.67 -20.82
CA ALA A 77 -13.96 -9.72 -21.09
C ALA A 77 -13.42 -10.76 -22.08
N GLU A 78 -12.73 -10.32 -23.14
CA GLU A 78 -12.05 -11.20 -24.10
C GLU A 78 -10.96 -12.02 -23.41
N LEU A 79 -10.06 -11.37 -22.67
CA LEU A 79 -8.95 -12.04 -21.99
C LEU A 79 -9.43 -13.05 -20.95
N ARG A 80 -10.50 -12.74 -20.21
CA ARG A 80 -11.12 -13.67 -19.25
C ARG A 80 -11.73 -14.90 -19.95
N ALA A 81 -12.30 -14.73 -21.14
CA ALA A 81 -12.82 -15.84 -21.92
C ALA A 81 -11.68 -16.71 -22.47
N GLU A 82 -10.60 -16.09 -22.94
CA GLU A 82 -9.43 -16.78 -23.50
C GLU A 82 -8.63 -17.57 -22.45
N LEU A 83 -8.57 -17.06 -21.22
CA LEU A 83 -7.81 -17.64 -20.10
C LEU A 83 -8.71 -18.34 -19.06
N ALA A 84 -9.91 -18.75 -19.46
CA ALA A 84 -10.91 -19.31 -18.54
C ALA A 84 -10.49 -20.63 -17.85
N ASP A 85 -9.50 -21.34 -18.40
CA ASP A 85 -8.87 -22.54 -17.82
C ASP A 85 -7.85 -22.22 -16.71
N LEU A 86 -7.39 -20.96 -16.62
CA LEU A 86 -6.46 -20.47 -15.60
C LEU A 86 -7.24 -19.84 -14.43
N ASP A 87 -7.71 -20.66 -13.50
CA ASP A 87 -8.61 -20.24 -12.43
C ASP A 87 -7.91 -19.76 -11.14
N ARG A 88 -6.58 -19.72 -11.13
CA ARG A 88 -5.79 -19.21 -10.00
C ARG A 88 -5.02 -17.96 -10.41
N VAL A 89 -5.37 -16.80 -9.84
CA VAL A 89 -4.68 -15.54 -10.13
C VAL A 89 -3.63 -15.26 -9.07
N VAL A 90 -2.39 -15.06 -9.50
CA VAL A 90 -1.28 -14.55 -8.69
C VAL A 90 -0.88 -13.19 -9.25
N VAL A 91 -0.70 -12.20 -8.39
CA VAL A 91 -0.34 -10.84 -8.80
C VAL A 91 1.04 -10.50 -8.26
N ALA A 92 2.02 -10.29 -9.14
CA ALA A 92 3.27 -9.65 -8.76
C ALA A 92 3.09 -8.14 -8.92
N ALA A 93 2.96 -7.41 -7.81
CA ALA A 93 2.58 -6.01 -7.81
C ALA A 93 3.67 -5.12 -7.20
N ALA A 94 3.88 -3.96 -7.84
CA ALA A 94 4.64 -2.88 -7.22
C ALA A 94 3.87 -2.30 -6.01
N PRO A 95 4.55 -1.65 -5.05
CA PRO A 95 3.89 -0.92 -3.97
C PRO A 95 2.86 0.09 -4.49
N GLY A 96 1.74 0.23 -3.79
CA GLY A 96 0.55 0.98 -4.18
C GLY A 96 -0.47 0.13 -4.94
N ALA A 97 -0.03 -0.65 -5.93
CA ALA A 97 -0.91 -1.58 -6.65
C ALA A 97 -1.21 -2.83 -5.81
N ALA A 98 -0.23 -3.33 -5.07
CA ALA A 98 -0.37 -4.51 -4.21
C ALA A 98 -1.48 -4.30 -3.16
N GLU A 99 -1.43 -3.20 -2.43
CA GLU A 99 -2.36 -2.91 -1.33
C GLU A 99 -3.79 -2.69 -1.84
N ALA A 100 -3.95 -2.05 -3.01
CA ALA A 100 -5.26 -1.88 -3.63
C ALA A 100 -5.84 -3.23 -4.13
N ALA A 101 -5.01 -4.08 -4.74
CA ALA A 101 -5.42 -5.42 -5.16
C ALA A 101 -5.79 -6.32 -3.97
N GLU A 102 -5.02 -6.27 -2.88
CA GLU A 102 -5.36 -6.95 -1.62
C GLU A 102 -6.69 -6.44 -1.04
N ALA A 103 -6.90 -5.12 -1.05
CA ALA A 103 -8.14 -4.52 -0.55
C ALA A 103 -9.38 -4.99 -1.34
N VAL A 104 -9.30 -5.02 -2.68
CA VAL A 104 -10.39 -5.53 -3.53
C VAL A 104 -10.58 -7.02 -3.32
N ALA A 105 -9.51 -7.82 -3.35
CA ALA A 105 -9.57 -9.26 -3.21
C ALA A 105 -10.14 -9.69 -1.85
N GLY A 106 -9.67 -9.09 -0.77
CA GLY A 106 -10.13 -9.38 0.59
C GLY A 106 -11.58 -8.95 0.83
N THR A 107 -12.01 -7.85 0.21
CA THR A 107 -13.40 -7.37 0.31
C THR A 107 -14.38 -8.27 -0.46
N LEU A 108 -14.01 -8.65 -1.69
CA LEU A 108 -14.88 -9.41 -2.59
C LEU A 108 -14.71 -10.93 -2.46
N GLY A 109 -13.82 -11.40 -1.57
CA GLY A 109 -13.55 -12.82 -1.37
C GLY A 109 -12.91 -13.51 -2.59
N LEU A 110 -12.10 -12.78 -3.37
CA LEU A 110 -11.50 -13.29 -4.60
C LEU A 110 -10.38 -14.29 -4.29
N ARG A 111 -10.25 -15.31 -5.14
CA ARG A 111 -9.10 -16.24 -5.11
C ARG A 111 -7.90 -15.62 -5.82
N LEU A 112 -7.34 -14.59 -5.20
CA LEU A 112 -6.23 -13.81 -5.73
C LEU A 112 -5.12 -13.76 -4.68
N THR A 113 -3.90 -14.17 -5.06
CA THR A 113 -2.71 -14.10 -4.21
C THR A 113 -1.84 -12.93 -4.64
N VAL A 114 -1.53 -12.00 -3.75
CA VAL A 114 -0.64 -10.85 -4.04
C VAL A 114 0.78 -11.15 -3.55
N LEU A 115 1.75 -10.91 -4.43
CA LEU A 115 3.18 -10.92 -4.16
C LEU A 115 3.66 -9.46 -4.16
N ALA A 116 3.72 -8.85 -2.98
CA ALA A 116 4.07 -7.44 -2.79
C ALA A 116 5.58 -7.13 -2.89
N GLY A 117 6.39 -8.07 -3.40
CA GLY A 117 7.85 -7.94 -3.45
C GLY A 117 8.54 -9.19 -3.99
N ALA A 118 9.86 -9.25 -3.79
CA ALA A 118 10.72 -10.35 -4.24
C ALA A 118 10.91 -11.46 -3.19
N GLY A 119 10.04 -11.56 -2.18
CA GLY A 119 10.14 -12.53 -1.09
C GLY A 119 10.20 -13.98 -1.58
N PRO A 120 11.32 -14.71 -1.39
CA PRO A 120 11.49 -16.06 -1.95
C PRO A 120 10.45 -17.07 -1.47
N SER A 121 10.10 -17.03 -0.18
CA SER A 121 9.10 -17.92 0.43
C SER A 121 7.71 -17.73 -0.17
N ALA A 122 7.27 -16.48 -0.31
CA ALA A 122 5.98 -16.15 -0.92
C ALA A 122 5.90 -16.61 -2.37
N VAL A 123 6.95 -16.36 -3.17
CA VAL A 123 7.03 -16.81 -4.56
C VAL A 123 7.01 -18.34 -4.64
N ARG A 124 7.81 -19.04 -3.82
CA ARG A 124 7.79 -20.52 -3.77
C ARG A 124 6.41 -21.08 -3.43
N ARG A 125 5.73 -20.47 -2.45
CA ARG A 125 4.37 -20.86 -2.04
C ARG A 125 3.39 -20.70 -3.21
N ALA A 126 3.51 -19.62 -3.97
CA ALA A 126 2.73 -19.39 -5.18
C ALA A 126 2.99 -20.46 -6.26
N LEU A 127 4.24 -20.91 -6.43
CA LEU A 127 4.61 -21.90 -7.45
C LEU A 127 4.29 -23.35 -7.10
N ARG A 128 4.23 -23.70 -5.81
CA ARG A 128 4.18 -25.10 -5.33
C ARG A 128 2.94 -25.88 -5.76
N THR A 129 1.79 -25.21 -5.95
CA THR A 129 0.51 -25.90 -6.19
C THR A 129 -0.21 -25.30 -7.40
N GLY A 130 -0.78 -26.15 -8.25
CA GLY A 130 -1.64 -25.70 -9.35
C GLY A 130 -0.96 -24.82 -10.40
N LEU A 131 0.38 -24.89 -10.56
CA LEU A 131 1.14 -24.02 -11.48
C LEU A 131 0.55 -23.94 -12.89
N ARG A 132 0.12 -25.08 -13.45
CA ARG A 132 -0.53 -25.18 -14.78
C ARG A 132 -1.96 -24.61 -14.86
N ARG A 133 -2.50 -24.10 -13.77
CA ARG A 133 -3.79 -23.40 -13.70
C ARG A 133 -3.62 -21.96 -13.20
N THR A 134 -2.37 -21.55 -12.97
CA THR A 134 -2.05 -20.23 -12.44
C THR A 134 -1.85 -19.25 -13.58
N LEU A 135 -2.50 -18.10 -13.49
CA LEU A 135 -2.24 -16.90 -14.26
C LEU A 135 -1.45 -15.91 -13.40
N LEU A 136 -0.27 -15.51 -13.85
CA LEU A 136 0.49 -14.43 -13.25
C LEU A 136 0.08 -13.09 -13.88
N VAL A 137 -0.36 -12.14 -13.06
CA VAL A 137 -0.54 -10.75 -13.46
C VAL A 137 0.61 -9.92 -12.90
N VAL A 138 1.38 -9.28 -13.76
CA VAL A 138 2.49 -8.40 -13.38
C VAL A 138 1.99 -6.97 -13.38
N ALA A 139 1.71 -6.43 -12.20
CA ALA A 139 1.13 -5.12 -11.99
C ALA A 139 2.23 -4.08 -11.65
N GLY A 140 2.81 -3.49 -12.69
CA GLY A 140 3.74 -2.37 -12.59
C GLY A 140 5.21 -2.81 -12.69
N ALA A 141 6.02 -1.95 -13.30
CA ALA A 141 7.43 -2.23 -13.55
C ALA A 141 8.30 -1.96 -12.32
N SER A 142 9.00 -2.99 -11.86
CA SER A 142 10.02 -2.92 -10.81
C SER A 142 11.00 -4.10 -10.97
N PRO A 143 12.19 -4.04 -10.35
CA PRO A 143 13.08 -5.19 -10.31
C PRO A 143 12.42 -6.44 -9.71
N ALA A 144 11.57 -6.28 -8.69
CA ALA A 144 10.88 -7.38 -8.02
C ALA A 144 9.83 -8.04 -8.92
N THR A 145 9.05 -7.24 -9.64
CA THR A 145 8.00 -7.74 -10.55
C THR A 145 8.60 -8.39 -11.81
N ASP A 146 9.70 -7.84 -12.35
CA ASP A 146 10.51 -8.50 -13.41
C ASP A 146 11.06 -9.85 -12.95
N ALA A 147 11.61 -9.91 -11.74
CA ALA A 147 12.13 -11.15 -11.19
C ALA A 147 11.03 -12.21 -11.00
N CYS A 148 9.85 -11.81 -10.49
CA CYS A 148 8.70 -12.70 -10.34
C CYS A 148 8.25 -13.27 -11.70
N LEU A 149 8.16 -12.44 -12.74
CA LEU A 149 7.82 -12.89 -14.10
C LEU A 149 8.78 -13.97 -14.59
N ARG A 150 10.09 -13.69 -14.51
CA ARG A 150 11.15 -14.59 -14.98
C ARG A 150 11.13 -15.92 -14.24
N VAL A 151 11.02 -15.88 -12.91
CA VAL A 151 10.97 -17.08 -12.06
C VAL A 151 9.71 -17.91 -12.35
N PHE A 152 8.56 -17.26 -12.52
CA PHE A 152 7.30 -17.94 -12.80
C PHE A 152 7.30 -18.65 -14.16
N LEU A 153 7.70 -17.95 -15.22
CA LEU A 153 7.81 -18.54 -16.56
C LEU A 153 8.81 -19.70 -16.58
N ARG A 154 9.94 -19.54 -15.89
CA ARG A 154 10.92 -20.61 -15.77
C ARG A 154 10.37 -21.83 -15.04
N ALA A 155 9.62 -21.64 -13.96
CA ALA A 155 8.99 -22.74 -13.24
C ALA A 155 8.00 -23.53 -14.13
N LEU A 156 7.23 -22.85 -15.00
CA LEU A 156 6.36 -23.51 -15.97
C LEU A 156 7.15 -24.36 -16.97
N ILE A 157 8.25 -23.81 -17.49
CA ILE A 157 9.13 -24.51 -18.44
C ILE A 157 9.78 -25.73 -17.78
N ASP A 158 10.31 -25.58 -16.57
CA ASP A 158 10.91 -26.68 -15.81
C ASP A 158 9.87 -27.76 -15.44
N ALA A 159 8.58 -27.39 -15.36
CA ALA A 159 7.45 -28.31 -15.21
C ALA A 159 6.96 -28.95 -16.53
N GLY A 160 7.70 -28.78 -17.63
CA GLY A 160 7.44 -29.39 -18.93
C GLY A 160 6.49 -28.61 -19.84
N THR A 161 6.23 -27.34 -19.55
CA THR A 161 5.42 -26.44 -20.41
C THR A 161 6.29 -25.88 -21.53
N SER A 162 5.76 -25.73 -22.75
CA SER A 162 6.50 -25.08 -23.84
C SER A 162 6.69 -23.59 -23.52
N ALA A 163 7.68 -22.93 -24.13
CA ALA A 163 7.89 -21.49 -23.90
C ALA A 163 6.66 -20.64 -24.32
N ALA A 164 6.02 -21.00 -25.45
CA ALA A 164 4.82 -20.32 -25.92
C ALA A 164 3.63 -20.50 -24.96
N GLU A 165 3.43 -21.72 -24.45
CA GLU A 165 2.39 -21.95 -23.46
C GLU A 165 2.74 -21.28 -22.13
N ALA A 166 4.01 -21.25 -21.70
CA ALA A 166 4.39 -20.54 -20.48
C ALA A 166 4.06 -19.04 -20.57
N GLY A 167 4.29 -18.40 -21.73
CA GLY A 167 3.90 -17.01 -21.98
C GLY A 167 2.40 -16.75 -21.78
N ARG A 168 1.54 -17.67 -22.24
CA ARG A 168 0.08 -17.60 -22.08
C ARG A 168 -0.36 -17.49 -20.62
N HIS A 169 0.45 -17.97 -19.67
CA HIS A 169 0.18 -17.87 -18.23
C HIS A 169 0.58 -16.52 -17.62
N ALA A 170 0.91 -15.50 -18.41
CA ALA A 170 1.30 -14.19 -17.90
C ALA A 170 0.58 -13.03 -18.61
N VAL A 171 0.08 -12.09 -17.81
CA VAL A 171 -0.46 -10.79 -18.25
C VAL A 171 0.37 -9.69 -17.61
N VAL A 172 0.96 -8.83 -18.42
CA VAL A 172 1.90 -7.79 -17.97
C VAL A 172 1.30 -6.41 -18.22
N LEU A 173 1.24 -5.60 -17.16
CA LEU A 173 0.84 -4.21 -17.20
C LEU A 173 2.08 -3.33 -17.17
N ALA A 174 2.39 -2.72 -18.31
CA ALA A 174 3.60 -1.93 -18.45
C ALA A 174 3.46 -0.81 -19.49
N ALA A 175 4.28 0.23 -19.35
CA ALA A 175 4.35 1.28 -20.35
C ALA A 175 4.99 0.75 -21.65
N PRO A 176 4.49 1.14 -22.83
CA PRO A 176 5.10 0.78 -24.11
C PRO A 176 6.59 1.14 -24.16
N GLY A 177 7.44 0.23 -24.65
CA GLY A 177 8.89 0.43 -24.74
C GLY A 177 9.65 0.35 -23.42
N SER A 178 8.99 -0.01 -22.31
CA SER A 178 9.69 -0.30 -21.06
C SER A 178 10.38 -1.67 -21.12
N PRO A 179 11.48 -1.90 -20.37
CA PRO A 179 12.15 -3.21 -20.33
C PRO A 179 11.21 -4.38 -19.96
N LEU A 180 10.23 -4.13 -19.09
CA LEU A 180 9.23 -5.13 -18.71
C LEU A 180 8.26 -5.44 -19.87
N ALA A 181 7.90 -4.43 -20.67
CA ALA A 181 7.07 -4.63 -21.86
C ALA A 181 7.83 -5.42 -22.94
N GLU A 182 9.12 -5.13 -23.14
CA GLU A 182 9.98 -5.88 -24.07
C GLU A 182 10.12 -7.35 -23.63
N GLU A 183 10.33 -7.60 -22.34
CA GLU A 183 10.38 -8.96 -21.79
C GLU A 183 9.05 -9.71 -21.99
N ALA A 184 7.91 -9.04 -21.76
CA ALA A 184 6.59 -9.64 -21.97
C ALA A 184 6.42 -10.10 -23.43
N LEU A 185 6.77 -9.24 -24.38
CA LEU A 185 6.70 -9.56 -25.81
C LEU A 185 7.66 -10.69 -26.20
N ALA A 186 8.88 -10.67 -25.67
CA ALA A 186 9.89 -11.70 -25.93
C ALA A 186 9.48 -13.09 -25.41
N THR A 187 8.72 -13.13 -24.32
CA THR A 187 8.26 -14.36 -23.67
C THR A 187 6.89 -14.84 -24.14
N GLY A 188 6.20 -14.07 -24.99
CA GLY A 188 4.85 -14.38 -25.46
C GLY A 188 3.76 -14.12 -24.41
N ALA A 189 4.05 -13.31 -23.38
CA ALA A 189 3.06 -12.87 -22.40
C ALA A 189 2.12 -11.81 -22.99
N TYR A 190 0.88 -11.75 -22.49
CA TYR A 190 -0.06 -10.70 -22.88
C TYR A 190 0.44 -9.36 -22.32
N LEU A 191 0.56 -8.35 -23.18
CA LEU A 191 0.95 -7.00 -22.78
C LEU A 191 -0.25 -6.07 -22.83
N LEU A 192 -0.62 -5.49 -21.69
CA LEU A 192 -1.62 -4.46 -21.57
C LEU A 192 -0.93 -3.11 -21.26
N PRO A 193 -1.04 -2.11 -22.15
CA PRO A 193 -0.44 -0.80 -21.92
C PRO A 193 -1.01 -0.12 -20.66
N ALA A 194 -0.13 0.25 -19.74
CA ALA A 194 -0.53 0.98 -18.53
C ALA A 194 0.57 1.94 -18.06
N ALA A 195 0.18 3.10 -17.54
CA ALA A 195 1.09 4.02 -16.86
C ALA A 195 1.54 3.43 -15.52
N ALA A 196 2.65 3.91 -14.94
CA ALA A 196 3.12 3.41 -13.65
C ALA A 196 2.02 3.53 -12.56
N PRO A 197 1.89 2.53 -11.66
CA PRO A 197 0.89 2.57 -10.60
C PRO A 197 1.17 3.70 -9.62
N THR A 198 0.11 4.21 -8.99
CA THR A 198 0.20 5.19 -7.89
C THR A 198 -0.67 4.73 -6.72
N ARG A 199 -0.32 5.13 -5.50
CA ARG A 199 -1.12 4.80 -4.30
C ARG A 199 -2.52 5.42 -4.32
N PHE A 200 -2.68 6.53 -5.03
CA PHE A 200 -3.95 7.24 -5.17
C PHE A 200 -4.91 6.57 -6.15
N ALA A 201 -4.38 5.92 -7.18
CA ALA A 201 -5.18 5.30 -8.25
C ALA A 201 -5.60 3.85 -7.89
N GLY A 202 -6.38 3.72 -6.81
CA GLY A 202 -6.85 2.43 -6.29
C GLY A 202 -7.69 1.61 -7.28
N LEU A 203 -8.37 2.26 -8.24
CA LEU A 203 -9.13 1.62 -9.33
C LEU A 203 -8.43 1.75 -10.69
N SER A 204 -7.09 1.77 -10.72
CA SER A 204 -6.33 1.73 -11.97
C SER A 204 -6.32 0.33 -12.61
N ALA A 205 -5.80 0.24 -13.84
CA ALA A 205 -5.59 -1.04 -14.52
C ALA A 205 -4.84 -2.07 -13.67
N HIS A 206 -3.91 -1.61 -12.82
CA HIS A 206 -3.10 -2.42 -11.91
C HIS A 206 -3.93 -3.19 -10.88
N THR A 207 -5.09 -2.66 -10.51
CA THR A 207 -6.02 -3.29 -9.58
C THR A 207 -7.13 -4.02 -10.33
N LEU A 208 -7.70 -3.39 -11.37
CA LEU A 208 -8.89 -3.91 -12.05
C LEU A 208 -8.60 -5.14 -12.91
N VAL A 209 -7.46 -5.18 -13.61
CA VAL A 209 -7.09 -6.33 -14.45
C VAL A 209 -7.00 -7.62 -13.62
N PRO A 210 -6.19 -7.69 -12.54
CA PRO A 210 -6.13 -8.91 -11.75
C PRO A 210 -7.45 -9.22 -11.03
N ALA A 211 -8.21 -8.21 -10.58
CA ALA A 211 -9.51 -8.43 -9.95
C ALA A 211 -10.53 -9.03 -10.94
N ALA A 212 -10.60 -8.51 -12.16
CA ALA A 212 -11.49 -9.01 -13.21
C ALA A 212 -11.14 -10.45 -13.62
N LEU A 213 -9.84 -10.75 -13.77
CA LEU A 213 -9.35 -12.09 -14.05
C LEU A 213 -9.64 -13.07 -12.91
N ALA A 214 -9.66 -12.58 -11.66
CA ALA A 214 -10.06 -13.36 -10.49
C ALA A 214 -11.60 -13.45 -10.32
N GLY A 215 -12.38 -12.85 -11.23
CA GLY A 215 -13.83 -12.99 -11.31
C GLY A 215 -14.65 -11.83 -10.75
N ALA A 216 -14.02 -10.72 -10.33
CA ALA A 216 -14.74 -9.54 -9.82
C ALA A 216 -15.55 -8.82 -10.91
N ASP A 217 -16.69 -8.23 -10.52
CA ASP A 217 -17.40 -7.25 -11.34
C ASP A 217 -16.74 -5.88 -11.19
N VAL A 218 -15.71 -5.66 -12.01
CA VAL A 218 -14.98 -4.39 -12.02
C VAL A 218 -15.77 -3.24 -12.67
N ALA A 219 -16.83 -3.55 -13.43
CA ALA A 219 -17.70 -2.52 -13.97
C ALA A 219 -18.51 -1.87 -12.86
N GLU A 220 -19.00 -2.68 -11.90
CA GLU A 220 -19.71 -2.17 -10.73
C GLU A 220 -18.82 -1.26 -9.86
N LEU A 221 -17.54 -1.62 -9.65
CA LEU A 221 -16.60 -0.77 -8.91
C LEU A 221 -16.40 0.60 -9.60
N LEU A 222 -16.35 0.61 -10.93
CA LEU A 222 -16.25 1.84 -11.71
C LEU A 222 -17.54 2.65 -11.69
N ASP A 223 -18.70 2.01 -11.78
CA ASP A 223 -20.02 2.66 -11.65
C ASP A 223 -20.13 3.40 -10.32
N GLN A 224 -19.74 2.73 -9.22
CA GLN A 224 -19.75 3.28 -7.86
C GLN A 224 -18.81 4.49 -7.72
N ALA A 225 -17.60 4.41 -8.29
CA ALA A 225 -16.63 5.51 -8.27
C ALA A 225 -17.12 6.72 -9.09
N GLU A 226 -17.62 6.48 -10.30
CA GLU A 226 -18.10 7.52 -11.22
C GLU A 226 -19.31 8.26 -10.68
N ALA A 227 -20.21 7.56 -10.00
CA ALA A 227 -21.38 8.17 -9.38
C ALA A 227 -20.98 9.26 -8.36
N LEU A 228 -19.83 9.12 -7.69
CA LEU A 228 -19.33 10.08 -6.70
C LEU A 228 -18.66 11.32 -7.34
N LEU A 229 -18.01 11.18 -8.51
CA LEU A 229 -17.18 12.23 -9.10
C LEU A 229 -17.87 13.60 -9.24
N PRO A 230 -19.16 13.71 -9.65
CA PRO A 230 -19.83 15.01 -9.73
C PRO A 230 -19.90 15.75 -8.39
N ALA A 231 -20.11 15.03 -7.29
CA ALA A 231 -20.27 15.61 -5.95
C ALA A 231 -18.95 16.19 -5.41
N LEU A 232 -17.80 15.68 -5.85
CA LEU A 232 -16.48 16.16 -5.41
C LEU A 232 -16.15 17.58 -5.87
N ARG A 233 -16.92 18.14 -6.81
CA ARG A 233 -16.81 19.55 -7.23
C ARG A 233 -17.58 20.51 -6.33
N GLY A 234 -18.57 20.02 -5.59
CA GLY A 234 -19.47 20.84 -4.79
C GLY A 234 -18.82 21.35 -3.51
N ASP A 235 -19.24 22.53 -3.09
CA ASP A 235 -18.87 23.11 -1.78
C ASP A 235 -19.69 22.50 -0.64
N ASP A 236 -20.86 21.92 -0.96
CA ASP A 236 -21.80 21.21 -0.08
C ASP A 236 -22.15 19.85 -0.69
N GLY A 237 -22.56 18.88 0.13
CA GLY A 237 -22.85 17.52 -0.33
C GLY A 237 -21.61 16.79 -0.83
N ASN A 238 -20.43 17.13 -0.31
CA ASN A 238 -19.13 16.64 -0.75
C ASN A 238 -18.47 15.80 0.36
N PRO A 239 -18.69 14.47 0.36
CA PRO A 239 -18.09 13.57 1.35
C PRO A 239 -16.56 13.62 1.34
N GLY A 240 -15.95 13.77 0.16
CA GLY A 240 -14.49 13.84 0.02
C GLY A 240 -13.89 15.08 0.67
N LEU A 241 -14.54 16.24 0.51
CA LEU A 241 -14.16 17.49 1.18
C LEU A 241 -14.30 17.39 2.70
N ALA A 242 -15.43 16.85 3.17
CA ALA A 242 -15.68 16.66 4.61
C ALA A 242 -14.62 15.77 5.26
N LEU A 243 -14.33 14.63 4.62
CA LEU A 243 -13.30 13.70 5.07
C LEU A 243 -11.90 14.32 5.01
N GLY A 244 -11.59 15.02 3.92
CA GLY A 244 -10.30 15.68 3.71
C GLY A 244 -10.02 16.79 4.73
N ALA A 245 -11.02 17.62 5.04
CA ALA A 245 -10.91 18.66 6.06
C ALA A 245 -10.69 18.07 7.46
N ALA A 246 -11.41 17.00 7.80
CA ALA A 246 -11.20 16.28 9.06
C ALA A 246 -9.80 15.66 9.14
N LEU A 247 -9.33 15.03 8.06
CA LEU A 247 -7.98 14.47 7.97
C LEU A 247 -6.92 15.55 8.11
N ALA A 248 -7.10 16.71 7.46
CA ALA A 248 -6.14 17.81 7.50
C ALA A 248 -5.91 18.36 8.91
N GLY A 249 -6.97 18.40 9.73
CA GLY A 249 -6.91 18.84 11.13
C GLY A 249 -6.27 17.83 12.10
N ALA A 250 -6.16 16.56 11.71
CA ALA A 250 -5.54 15.52 12.53
C ALA A 250 -4.02 15.49 12.33
N ARG A 251 -3.22 15.21 13.36
CA ARG A 251 -1.76 14.97 13.20
C ARG A 251 -1.48 13.52 12.82
N ASP A 252 -2.25 12.63 13.40
CA ASP A 252 -2.25 11.18 13.24
C ASP A 252 -3.69 10.68 13.02
N ALA A 253 -3.84 9.48 12.47
CA ALA A 253 -5.17 8.91 12.20
C ALA A 253 -5.19 7.44 12.61
N ARG A 254 -6.23 7.01 13.33
CA ARG A 254 -6.46 5.58 13.59
C ARG A 254 -7.56 5.06 12.67
N LEU A 255 -7.25 4.07 11.85
CA LEU A 255 -8.22 3.45 10.95
C LEU A 255 -9.00 2.35 11.69
N VAL A 256 -10.33 2.46 11.69
CA VAL A 256 -11.23 1.51 12.37
C VAL A 256 -12.26 0.96 11.38
N PRO A 257 -12.17 -0.31 10.98
CA PRO A 257 -13.23 -0.92 10.20
C PRO A 257 -14.49 -1.07 11.05
N ASP A 258 -15.66 -0.86 10.45
CA ASP A 258 -16.96 -0.97 11.14
C ASP A 258 -17.53 -2.41 11.16
N GLY A 259 -16.84 -3.36 10.52
CA GLY A 259 -17.27 -4.76 10.44
C GLY A 259 -18.23 -5.09 9.29
N SER A 260 -18.58 -4.13 8.43
CA SER A 260 -19.51 -4.31 7.29
C SER A 260 -18.86 -4.93 6.03
N GLY A 261 -17.77 -5.67 6.19
CA GLY A 261 -17.11 -6.41 5.10
C GLY A 261 -16.01 -5.64 4.34
N LEU A 262 -15.75 -4.37 4.65
CA LEU A 262 -14.66 -3.60 4.01
C LEU A 262 -13.35 -3.61 4.80
N ALA A 263 -13.14 -4.52 5.76
CA ALA A 263 -11.95 -4.49 6.63
C ALA A 263 -10.60 -4.53 5.86
N ALA A 264 -10.57 -5.21 4.72
CA ALA A 264 -9.39 -5.28 3.85
C ALA A 264 -8.98 -3.91 3.26
N LEU A 265 -9.92 -2.97 3.13
CA LEU A 265 -9.67 -1.61 2.63
C LEU A 265 -8.62 -0.87 3.49
N GLY A 266 -8.56 -1.18 4.78
CA GLY A 266 -7.60 -0.59 5.70
C GLY A 266 -6.14 -0.78 5.28
N GLY A 267 -5.81 -1.89 4.63
CA GLY A 267 -4.46 -2.17 4.13
C GLY A 267 -4.01 -1.19 3.03
N TRP A 268 -4.95 -0.68 2.23
CA TRP A 268 -4.69 0.36 1.23
C TRP A 268 -4.77 1.78 1.81
N LEU A 269 -5.71 2.04 2.72
CA LEU A 269 -5.87 3.36 3.36
C LEU A 269 -4.65 3.76 4.20
N ALA A 270 -4.07 2.81 4.94
CA ALA A 270 -2.92 3.06 5.81
C ALA A 270 -1.73 3.72 5.07
N PRO A 271 -1.15 3.10 4.02
CA PRO A 271 -0.07 3.73 3.27
C PRO A 271 -0.51 5.00 2.52
N LEU A 272 -1.76 5.09 2.07
CA LEU A 272 -2.28 6.31 1.44
C LEU A 272 -2.27 7.51 2.40
N LEU A 273 -2.73 7.34 3.63
CA LEU A 273 -2.81 8.41 4.63
C LEU A 273 -1.42 8.81 5.16
N ASP A 274 -0.49 7.87 5.25
CA ASP A 274 0.90 8.19 5.60
C ASP A 274 1.53 9.18 4.58
N ARG A 275 1.17 9.08 3.29
CA ARG A 275 1.64 10.01 2.24
C ARG A 275 1.15 11.43 2.44
N CYS A 276 -0.07 11.61 2.94
CA CYS A 276 -0.62 12.94 3.18
C CYS A 276 -0.18 13.53 4.53
N GLY A 277 0.64 12.82 5.31
CA GLY A 277 1.17 13.29 6.59
C GLY A 277 0.24 13.11 7.78
N ALA A 278 -0.82 12.29 7.66
CA ALA A 278 -1.50 11.75 8.82
C ALA A 278 -0.61 10.61 9.36
N GLY A 279 0.28 10.91 10.31
CA GLY A 279 1.29 9.96 10.77
C GLY A 279 0.65 8.70 11.35
N SER A 280 1.14 7.52 10.96
CA SER A 280 0.74 6.23 11.55
C SER A 280 -0.74 5.94 11.41
N ALA A 281 -1.23 5.93 10.16
CA ALA A 281 -2.48 5.25 9.90
C ALA A 281 -2.30 3.75 10.17
N ALA A 282 -2.45 3.35 11.44
CA ALA A 282 -2.38 1.97 11.88
C ALA A 282 -3.80 1.40 11.96
N LEU A 283 -3.91 0.12 11.60
CA LEU A 283 -5.11 -0.65 11.83
C LEU A 283 -5.15 -1.05 13.31
N GLY A 284 -6.22 -0.70 14.01
CA GLY A 284 -6.47 -1.18 15.38
C GLY A 284 -5.77 -0.42 16.52
N ALA A 285 -5.69 -1.07 17.68
CA ALA A 285 -5.30 -0.49 18.96
C ALA A 285 -3.77 -0.29 19.05
N GLY A 286 -3.32 0.94 18.87
CA GLY A 286 -1.90 1.32 18.93
C GLY A 286 -1.65 2.76 18.45
N ALA A 287 -2.51 3.26 17.55
CA ALA A 287 -2.52 4.68 17.17
C ALA A 287 -3.21 5.54 18.23
N THR A 288 -2.53 6.64 18.59
CA THR A 288 -2.97 7.66 19.56
C THR A 288 -3.95 8.69 18.97
N GLY A 289 -4.06 8.74 17.65
CA GLY A 289 -4.83 9.74 16.93
C GLY A 289 -6.34 9.54 16.95
N PRO A 290 -7.09 10.54 16.46
CA PRO A 290 -8.53 10.41 16.27
C PRO A 290 -8.88 9.19 15.41
N ALA A 291 -9.95 8.50 15.81
CA ALA A 291 -10.46 7.36 15.06
C ALA A 291 -11.21 7.84 13.81
N PHE A 292 -10.83 7.28 12.66
CA PHE A 292 -11.50 7.39 11.38
C PHE A 292 -12.11 6.03 11.03
N GLY A 293 -13.44 5.99 11.06
CA GLY A 293 -14.23 4.81 10.71
C GLY A 293 -14.33 4.63 9.21
N TYR A 294 -14.34 3.39 8.73
CA TYR A 294 -14.66 3.09 7.34
C TYR A 294 -15.44 1.80 7.22
N GLY A 295 -16.30 1.73 6.19
CA GLY A 295 -17.16 0.58 5.96
C GLY A 295 -18.04 0.67 4.72
N GLY A 296 -18.76 -0.41 4.48
CA GLY A 296 -19.85 -0.51 3.51
C GLY A 296 -21.08 0.29 3.96
N ALA A 297 -22.23 -0.06 3.39
CA ALA A 297 -23.49 0.55 3.78
C ALA A 297 -23.88 0.12 5.20
N LEU A 298 -24.14 1.10 6.08
CA LEU A 298 -24.62 0.84 7.43
C LEU A 298 -26.10 0.42 7.44
N LEU A 299 -26.45 -0.46 8.38
CA LEU A 299 -27.85 -0.75 8.68
C LEU A 299 -28.52 0.48 9.33
N PRO A 300 -29.83 0.69 9.13
CA PRO A 300 -30.57 1.75 9.83
C PRO A 300 -30.38 1.67 11.36
N GLY A 301 -29.96 2.78 11.98
CA GLY A 301 -29.76 2.88 13.44
C GLY A 301 -28.35 2.52 13.94
N HIS A 302 -27.43 2.10 13.07
CA HIS A 302 -26.02 1.99 13.43
C HIS A 302 -25.40 3.40 13.50
N VAL A 303 -24.86 3.76 14.67
CA VAL A 303 -24.08 5.00 14.84
C VAL A 303 -22.60 4.62 14.74
N PRO A 304 -21.82 5.28 13.88
CA PRO A 304 -20.39 5.00 13.78
C PRO A 304 -19.69 5.15 15.13
N ALA A 305 -18.84 4.19 15.50
CA ALA A 305 -18.05 4.26 16.74
C ALA A 305 -16.94 5.33 16.68
N ALA A 306 -16.57 5.77 15.47
CA ALA A 306 -15.54 6.76 15.21
C ALA A 306 -16.12 8.18 15.13
N ARG A 307 -15.33 9.18 15.53
CA ARG A 307 -15.73 10.60 15.48
C ARG A 307 -15.98 11.07 14.05
N THR A 308 -15.16 10.59 13.11
CA THR A 308 -15.35 10.76 11.67
C THR A 308 -15.46 9.38 11.04
N ALA A 309 -16.44 9.13 10.18
CA ALA A 309 -16.58 7.81 9.56
C ALA A 309 -17.14 7.90 8.14
N ALA A 310 -16.56 7.14 7.20
CA ALA A 310 -16.96 7.07 5.80
C ALA A 310 -17.60 5.70 5.48
N HIS A 311 -18.88 5.69 5.11
CA HIS A 311 -19.64 4.47 4.85
C HIS A 311 -20.25 4.50 3.46
N GLY A 312 -20.05 3.46 2.66
CA GLY A 312 -20.61 3.38 1.32
C GLY A 312 -19.95 2.32 0.43
N PRO A 313 -20.31 2.28 -0.86
CA PRO A 313 -19.82 1.28 -1.79
C PRO A 313 -18.29 1.31 -1.96
N LEU A 314 -17.67 0.14 -2.16
CA LEU A 314 -16.21 -0.01 -2.25
C LEU A 314 -15.58 0.88 -3.32
N GLY A 315 -16.20 0.96 -4.51
CA GLY A 315 -15.70 1.81 -5.60
C GLY A 315 -15.68 3.30 -5.22
N ALA A 316 -16.74 3.77 -4.55
CA ALA A 316 -16.83 5.15 -4.05
C ALA A 316 -15.79 5.43 -2.95
N GLN A 317 -15.48 4.45 -2.10
CA GLN A 317 -14.45 4.57 -1.05
C GLN A 317 -13.08 4.86 -1.66
N PHE A 318 -12.65 4.13 -2.69
CA PHE A 318 -11.36 4.38 -3.34
C PHE A 318 -11.21 5.82 -3.83
N THR A 319 -12.25 6.37 -4.46
CA THR A 319 -12.24 7.75 -4.95
C THR A 319 -12.29 8.77 -3.81
N ALA A 320 -13.17 8.57 -2.83
CA ALA A 320 -13.34 9.51 -1.72
C ALA A 320 -12.10 9.66 -0.85
N TRP A 321 -11.46 8.54 -0.49
CA TRP A 321 -10.26 8.54 0.33
C TRP A 321 -9.05 9.09 -0.42
N ALA A 322 -8.90 8.78 -1.70
CA ALA A 322 -7.85 9.38 -2.54
C ALA A 322 -8.02 10.90 -2.64
N TYR A 323 -9.24 11.38 -2.87
CA TYR A 323 -9.57 12.82 -2.89
C TYR A 323 -9.26 13.48 -1.53
N ALA A 324 -9.75 12.88 -0.44
CA ALA A 324 -9.56 13.39 0.91
C ALA A 324 -8.09 13.44 1.32
N ALA A 325 -7.30 12.42 0.97
CA ALA A 325 -5.86 12.37 1.23
C ALA A 325 -5.10 13.44 0.44
N ALA A 326 -5.43 13.64 -0.84
CA ALA A 326 -4.80 14.65 -1.68
C ALA A 326 -5.08 16.06 -1.12
N LEU A 327 -6.32 16.32 -0.74
CA LEU A 327 -6.74 17.58 -0.12
C LEU A 327 -6.05 17.81 1.23
N ALA A 328 -5.96 16.79 2.09
CA ALA A 328 -5.26 16.90 3.37
C ALA A 328 -3.76 17.19 3.19
N ALA A 329 -3.12 16.59 2.17
CA ALA A 329 -1.73 16.89 1.82
C ALA A 329 -1.56 18.34 1.35
N HIS A 330 -2.51 18.86 0.56
CA HIS A 330 -2.51 20.25 0.09
C HIS A 330 -2.56 21.23 1.27
N VAL A 331 -3.49 21.03 2.22
CA VAL A 331 -3.60 21.87 3.43
C VAL A 331 -2.30 21.88 4.24
N ARG A 332 -1.57 20.75 4.26
CA ARG A 332 -0.31 20.61 4.98
C ARG A 332 0.91 21.08 4.19
N GLY A 333 0.75 21.51 2.94
CA GLY A 333 1.87 21.91 2.07
C GLY A 333 2.84 20.77 1.76
N LEU A 334 2.34 19.53 1.68
CA LEU A 334 3.14 18.33 1.41
C LEU A 334 2.91 17.86 -0.02
N ASP A 335 3.96 17.38 -0.69
CA ASP A 335 3.82 16.58 -1.91
C ASP A 335 3.49 15.12 -1.53
N PRO A 336 2.26 14.63 -1.78
CA PRO A 336 1.91 13.27 -1.45
C PRO A 336 2.29 12.28 -2.56
N PHE A 337 2.73 12.72 -3.75
CA PHE A 337 2.89 11.91 -4.95
C PHE A 337 4.32 11.44 -5.23
N ALA A 338 5.31 12.02 -4.56
CA ALA A 338 6.72 11.63 -4.70
C ALA A 338 7.00 10.20 -4.17
N GLU A 339 6.89 9.18 -5.01
CA GLU A 339 7.34 7.82 -4.69
C GLU A 339 8.86 7.72 -4.88
N PRO A 340 9.63 7.28 -3.86
CA PRO A 340 11.05 7.03 -4.06
C PRO A 340 11.22 5.87 -5.04
N ALA A 341 12.06 6.05 -6.06
CA ALA A 341 12.41 4.95 -6.95
C ALA A 341 13.12 3.84 -6.15
N PRO A 342 12.80 2.56 -6.40
CA PRO A 342 13.52 1.47 -5.75
C PRO A 342 15.00 1.54 -6.14
N ALA A 343 15.87 1.71 -5.14
CA ALA A 343 17.30 1.77 -5.33
C ALA A 343 17.92 0.44 -4.89
N LEU A 344 18.71 -0.17 -5.77
CA LEU A 344 19.47 -1.37 -5.41
C LEU A 344 20.78 -0.97 -4.75
N ASP A 345 21.04 -1.54 -3.59
CA ASP A 345 22.35 -1.51 -2.97
C ASP A 345 23.00 -2.90 -2.98
N LEU A 346 24.01 -3.05 -3.83
CA LEU A 346 24.79 -4.28 -3.97
C LEU A 346 26.10 -4.24 -3.15
N SER A 347 26.28 -3.23 -2.30
CA SER A 347 27.46 -3.15 -1.44
C SER A 347 27.47 -4.29 -0.43
N PRO A 348 28.66 -4.82 -0.06
CA PRO A 348 28.76 -5.82 1.00
C PRO A 348 28.11 -5.32 2.29
N ALA A 349 27.40 -6.20 3.00
CA ALA A 349 26.82 -5.87 4.29
C ALA A 349 27.93 -5.47 5.28
N ALA A 350 27.70 -4.36 6.00
CA ALA A 350 28.58 -3.94 7.07
C ALA A 350 28.54 -4.97 8.22
N ALA A 351 29.62 -5.06 9.01
CA ALA A 351 29.62 -5.87 10.22
C ALA A 351 28.56 -5.35 11.23
N PRO A 352 27.89 -6.22 11.99
CA PRO A 352 26.99 -5.78 13.05
C PRO A 352 27.78 -5.05 14.16
N ALA A 353 27.14 -4.08 14.79
CA ALA A 353 27.70 -3.40 15.97
C ALA A 353 27.88 -4.39 17.13
N PHE A 354 26.88 -5.26 17.32
CA PHE A 354 26.94 -6.40 18.23
C PHE A 354 25.93 -7.47 17.81
N THR A 355 26.03 -8.65 18.41
CA THR A 355 25.04 -9.74 18.25
C THR A 355 24.51 -10.09 19.62
N GLU A 356 23.19 -10.15 19.75
CA GLU A 356 22.51 -10.56 20.97
C GLU A 356 21.58 -11.72 20.62
N GLY A 357 21.87 -12.92 21.11
CA GLY A 357 21.07 -14.10 20.81
C GLY A 357 20.92 -14.36 19.30
N ALA A 358 19.68 -14.33 18.81
CA ALA A 358 19.34 -14.58 17.40
C ALA A 358 19.34 -13.31 16.53
N VAL A 359 19.70 -12.16 17.08
CA VAL A 359 19.61 -10.86 16.41
C VAL A 359 21.01 -10.25 16.25
N ARG A 360 21.39 -9.95 15.00
CA ARG A 360 22.56 -9.11 14.69
C ARG A 360 22.07 -7.67 14.59
N VAL A 361 22.64 -6.80 15.41
CA VAL A 361 22.20 -5.41 15.54
C VAL A 361 23.15 -4.49 14.78
N HIS A 362 22.62 -3.76 13.81
CA HIS A 362 23.30 -2.72 13.07
C HIS A 362 22.71 -1.37 13.47
N THR A 363 23.42 -0.64 14.32
CA THR A 363 23.02 0.67 14.82
C THR A 363 24.19 1.64 14.69
N GLY A 364 23.87 2.92 14.49
CA GLY A 364 24.84 4.02 14.64
C GLY A 364 24.99 4.52 16.08
N SER A 365 24.17 4.00 17.01
CA SER A 365 24.19 4.38 18.42
C SER A 365 25.20 3.59 19.24
N GLY A 366 25.52 4.08 20.44
CA GLY A 366 26.40 3.40 21.41
C GLY A 366 25.70 2.37 22.29
N ALA A 367 24.53 1.86 21.87
CA ALA A 367 23.75 0.90 22.64
C ALA A 367 24.54 -0.39 22.93
N GLY A 368 24.44 -0.89 24.16
CA GLY A 368 25.08 -2.15 24.59
C GLY A 368 24.20 -3.39 24.46
N ASP A 369 22.89 -3.21 24.22
CA ASP A 369 21.90 -4.28 24.09
C ASP A 369 20.77 -3.89 23.11
N LEU A 370 19.95 -4.86 22.72
CA LEU A 370 18.85 -4.72 21.76
C LEU A 370 17.78 -3.74 22.26
N ALA A 371 17.42 -3.82 23.54
CA ALA A 371 16.44 -2.91 24.14
C ALA A 371 16.95 -1.46 24.13
N GLY A 372 18.24 -1.24 24.36
CA GLY A 372 18.92 0.04 24.24
C GLY A 372 18.91 0.58 22.82
N ALA A 373 19.21 -0.25 21.84
CA ALA A 373 19.16 0.15 20.43
C ALA A 373 17.74 0.57 20.00
N LEU A 374 16.71 -0.16 20.45
CA LEU A 374 15.31 0.22 20.23
C LEU A 374 14.99 1.54 20.95
N ARG A 375 15.40 1.72 22.21
CA ARG A 375 15.22 2.98 22.95
C ARG A 375 15.84 4.16 22.22
N ASP A 376 17.07 4.01 21.74
CA ASP A 376 17.80 5.06 21.02
C ASP A 376 17.04 5.49 19.75
N LEU A 377 16.54 4.53 18.96
CA LEU A 377 15.70 4.82 17.79
C LEU A 377 14.43 5.61 18.15
N LEU A 378 13.85 5.33 19.32
CA LEU A 378 12.63 5.96 19.80
C LEU A 378 12.84 7.35 20.42
N THR A 379 14.07 7.84 20.57
CA THR A 379 14.35 9.16 21.22
C THR A 379 13.93 10.39 20.42
N GLY A 380 13.81 10.31 19.09
CA GLY A 380 13.39 11.44 18.25
C GLY A 380 11.90 11.81 18.37
N ASP A 381 11.47 12.91 17.71
CA ASP A 381 10.08 13.39 17.76
C ASP A 381 9.21 12.97 16.55
N GLY A 382 9.81 12.41 15.51
CA GLY A 382 9.12 12.08 14.24
C GLY A 382 8.31 10.78 14.28
N PRO A 383 7.62 10.37 13.20
CA PRO A 383 7.08 9.00 13.13
C PRO A 383 8.20 7.94 13.15
N VAL A 384 7.85 6.68 13.38
CA VAL A 384 8.72 5.52 13.24
C VAL A 384 8.13 4.58 12.20
N THR A 385 8.97 4.05 11.33
CA THR A 385 8.59 3.06 10.32
C THR A 385 9.26 1.74 10.64
N VAL A 386 8.48 0.67 10.73
CA VAL A 386 8.97 -0.70 10.79
C VAL A 386 8.89 -1.30 9.39
N GLY A 387 10.04 -1.52 8.75
CA GLY A 387 10.14 -2.24 7.48
C GLY A 387 10.47 -3.71 7.72
N ALA A 388 9.47 -4.58 7.61
CA ALA A 388 9.62 -6.02 7.79
C ALA A 388 9.88 -6.71 6.44
N VAL A 389 11.15 -6.95 6.14
CA VAL A 389 11.60 -7.70 4.96
C VAL A 389 11.66 -9.19 5.34
N LEU A 390 10.46 -9.74 5.56
CA LEU A 390 10.19 -11.08 6.04
C LEU A 390 8.97 -11.64 5.29
N ASP A 391 8.81 -12.96 5.28
CA ASP A 391 7.57 -13.58 4.80
C ASP A 391 6.43 -13.28 5.80
N ARG A 392 5.41 -12.56 5.33
CA ARG A 392 4.28 -12.10 6.16
C ARG A 392 3.45 -13.23 6.75
N ASP A 393 3.21 -14.30 5.98
CA ASP A 393 2.39 -15.42 6.41
C ASP A 393 3.07 -16.19 7.54
N ASP A 394 4.40 -16.32 7.46
CA ASP A 394 5.18 -17.07 8.45
C ASP A 394 5.53 -16.22 9.69
N HIS A 395 5.47 -14.89 9.58
CA HIS A 395 5.93 -13.95 10.62
C HIS A 395 4.89 -12.92 11.07
N VAL A 396 3.59 -13.25 10.97
CA VAL A 396 2.47 -12.36 11.36
C VAL A 396 2.62 -11.70 12.73
N ALA A 397 3.36 -12.32 13.66
CA ALA A 397 3.67 -11.72 14.97
C ALA A 397 4.38 -10.35 14.90
N ALA A 398 5.02 -10.01 13.77
CA ALA A 398 5.63 -8.69 13.56
C ALA A 398 4.58 -7.56 13.57
N ASP A 399 3.30 -7.86 13.30
CA ASP A 399 2.19 -6.90 13.41
C ASP A 399 2.08 -6.30 14.83
N ALA A 400 2.55 -7.00 15.87
CA ALA A 400 2.55 -6.51 17.24
C ALA A 400 3.61 -5.41 17.51
N LEU A 401 4.64 -5.28 16.67
CA LEU A 401 5.68 -4.27 16.86
C LEU A 401 5.14 -2.84 16.77
N GLY A 402 4.18 -2.59 15.86
CA GLY A 402 3.56 -1.27 15.71
C GLY A 402 2.95 -0.76 17.02
N PRO A 403 1.96 -1.46 17.60
CA PRO A 403 1.37 -1.11 18.89
C PRO A 403 2.37 -1.04 20.05
N LEU A 404 3.32 -1.98 20.13
CA LEU A 404 4.30 -2.00 21.22
C LEU A 404 5.20 -0.77 21.22
N LEU A 405 5.76 -0.43 20.06
CA LEU A 405 6.65 0.71 19.89
C LEU A 405 5.90 2.05 19.96
N ALA A 406 4.66 2.11 19.48
CA ALA A 406 3.82 3.30 19.60
C ALA A 406 3.50 3.61 21.07
N ALA A 407 3.17 2.59 21.86
CA ALA A 407 2.93 2.75 23.29
C ALA A 407 4.21 3.17 24.04
N ALA A 408 5.36 2.60 23.71
CA ALA A 408 6.64 2.92 24.37
C ALA A 408 7.13 4.35 24.06
N SER A 409 6.81 4.88 22.89
CA SER A 409 7.33 6.17 22.43
C SER A 409 6.30 7.31 22.44
N ALA A 410 5.01 7.01 22.57
CA ALA A 410 3.91 7.92 22.27
C ALA A 410 4.00 8.56 20.87
N ARG A 411 4.70 7.90 19.94
CA ARG A 411 4.90 8.35 18.56
C ARG A 411 4.08 7.50 17.59
N PRO A 412 3.66 8.09 16.45
CA PRO A 412 3.18 7.36 15.29
C PRO A 412 4.14 6.23 14.87
N VAL A 413 3.67 4.98 14.81
CA VAL A 413 4.45 3.84 14.28
C VAL A 413 3.70 3.12 13.17
N THR A 414 4.32 3.01 11.99
CA THR A 414 3.75 2.24 10.89
C THR A 414 4.58 1.01 10.54
N LEU A 415 3.92 -0.14 10.38
CA LEU A 415 4.50 -1.35 9.82
C LEU A 415 4.29 -1.40 8.30
N ALA A 416 5.34 -1.77 7.58
CA ALA A 416 5.34 -2.02 6.15
C ALA A 416 6.05 -3.34 5.86
N TRP A 417 5.44 -4.17 5.02
CA TRP A 417 5.98 -5.46 4.61
C TRP A 417 6.77 -5.33 3.30
N GLY A 418 7.86 -6.10 3.20
CA GLY A 418 8.75 -6.11 2.03
C GLY A 418 9.70 -4.92 1.95
N ALA A 419 10.58 -4.96 0.95
CA ALA A 419 11.45 -3.83 0.61
C ALA A 419 10.72 -2.75 -0.21
N GLY A 420 11.23 -1.52 -0.22
CA GLY A 420 10.54 -0.34 -0.74
C GLY A 420 9.68 0.38 0.31
N ALA A 421 9.94 0.10 1.59
CA ALA A 421 9.15 0.57 2.73
C ALA A 421 9.59 1.95 3.25
N THR A 422 10.29 2.76 2.46
CA THR A 422 10.84 4.06 2.91
C THR A 422 9.72 5.09 3.15
N ARG A 423 9.15 5.04 4.35
CA ARG A 423 8.21 6.04 4.86
C ARG A 423 8.94 7.11 5.67
N ARG A 424 8.18 8.04 6.25
CA ARG A 424 8.67 9.19 7.01
C ARG A 424 9.24 8.77 8.36
N GLY A 425 10.17 9.57 8.87
CA GLY A 425 10.71 9.43 10.22
C GLY A 425 11.78 8.35 10.38
N ALA A 426 12.00 7.89 11.61
CA ALA A 426 13.02 6.89 11.93
C ALA A 426 12.66 5.52 11.33
N LEU A 427 13.66 4.73 10.95
CA LEU A 427 13.49 3.42 10.30
C LEU A 427 14.02 2.30 11.19
N LEU A 428 13.13 1.43 11.65
CA LEU A 428 13.45 0.08 12.12
C LEU A 428 13.29 -0.89 10.94
N GLN A 429 14.37 -1.53 10.49
CA GLN A 429 14.28 -2.53 9.43
C GLN A 429 14.62 -3.93 9.97
N LEU A 430 13.76 -4.89 9.69
CA LEU A 430 13.97 -6.30 9.99
C LEU A 430 14.30 -7.04 8.69
N THR A 431 15.39 -7.79 8.68
CA THR A 431 15.74 -8.70 7.59
C THR A 431 16.00 -10.09 8.14
N ALA A 432 15.90 -11.11 7.29
CA ALA A 432 16.32 -12.46 7.67
C ALA A 432 16.86 -13.21 6.44
N PRO A 433 17.66 -14.27 6.62
CA PRO A 433 18.13 -15.09 5.52
C PRO A 433 16.96 -15.84 4.86
N ALA A 434 17.08 -16.05 3.55
CA ALA A 434 16.17 -16.90 2.78
C ALA A 434 16.84 -18.28 2.53
N PRO A 435 16.59 -19.31 3.36
CA PRO A 435 17.31 -20.59 3.28
C PRO A 435 17.04 -21.35 1.97
N ASP A 436 15.90 -21.12 1.34
CA ASP A 436 15.50 -21.74 0.07
C ASP A 436 15.35 -20.66 -1.03
N ASP A 437 16.41 -19.91 -1.27
CA ASP A 437 16.39 -18.82 -2.23
C ASP A 437 16.22 -19.31 -3.67
N LEU A 438 15.59 -18.49 -4.52
CA LEU A 438 15.32 -18.80 -5.93
C LEU A 438 16.23 -17.99 -6.86
N PRO A 439 16.92 -18.62 -7.83
CA PRO A 439 17.66 -17.88 -8.85
C PRO A 439 16.69 -17.13 -9.76
N VAL A 440 17.09 -15.94 -10.22
CA VAL A 440 16.30 -15.16 -11.19
C VAL A 440 16.87 -15.40 -12.60
N PRO A 441 16.14 -16.07 -13.50
CA PRO A 441 16.64 -16.38 -14.85
C PRO A 441 17.10 -15.14 -15.62
N GLY A 442 18.31 -15.18 -16.19
CA GLY A 442 18.87 -14.05 -16.95
C GLY A 442 19.34 -12.86 -16.10
N ARG A 443 19.35 -12.98 -14.77
CA ARG A 443 19.86 -11.96 -13.84
C ARG A 443 21.03 -12.52 -13.00
N PRO A 444 21.94 -11.65 -12.52
CA PRO A 444 23.11 -12.07 -11.75
C PRO A 444 22.81 -12.26 -10.25
N TYR A 445 21.54 -12.26 -9.85
CA TYR A 445 21.10 -12.31 -8.45
C TYR A 445 19.95 -13.32 -8.27
N THR A 446 19.73 -13.70 -7.02
CA THR A 446 18.56 -14.47 -6.57
C THR A 446 17.45 -13.54 -6.10
N LEU A 447 16.27 -14.08 -5.79
CA LEU A 447 15.16 -13.32 -5.23
C LEU A 447 15.51 -12.72 -3.86
N GLY A 448 16.10 -13.51 -2.96
CA GLY A 448 16.53 -13.06 -1.64
C GLY A 448 17.68 -12.06 -1.73
N GLY A 449 18.61 -12.25 -2.67
CA GLY A 449 19.65 -11.27 -2.97
C GLY A 449 19.08 -9.94 -3.47
N LEU A 450 18.07 -9.98 -4.34
CA LEU A 450 17.37 -8.79 -4.83
C LEU A 450 16.64 -8.07 -3.69
N GLU A 451 15.91 -8.80 -2.87
CA GLU A 451 15.15 -8.24 -1.74
C GLU A 451 16.09 -7.62 -0.70
N ALA A 452 17.19 -8.28 -0.37
CA ALA A 452 18.23 -7.73 0.50
C ALA A 452 18.86 -6.45 -0.07
N ALA A 453 19.10 -6.40 -1.39
CA ALA A 453 19.65 -5.22 -2.06
C ALA A 453 18.67 -4.04 -2.07
N LEU A 454 17.37 -4.29 -2.27
CA LEU A 454 16.33 -3.27 -2.15
C LEU A 454 16.23 -2.76 -0.70
N ALA A 455 16.24 -3.67 0.28
CA ALA A 455 16.22 -3.32 1.69
C ALA A 455 17.42 -2.47 2.10
N ALA A 456 18.61 -2.79 1.58
CA ALA A 456 19.82 -1.99 1.79
C ALA A 456 19.72 -0.60 1.13
N GLY A 457 19.13 -0.51 -0.06
CA GLY A 457 18.82 0.76 -0.70
C GLY A 457 17.88 1.64 0.12
N ASP A 458 16.84 1.05 0.72
CA ASP A 458 15.93 1.76 1.64
C ASP A 458 16.68 2.37 2.83
N ARG A 459 17.57 1.59 3.47
CA ARG A 459 18.39 2.08 4.59
C ARG A 459 19.29 3.23 4.17
N ARG A 460 19.94 3.11 3.00
CA ARG A 460 20.79 4.17 2.46
C ARG A 460 20.00 5.44 2.19
N ALA A 461 18.81 5.34 1.59
CA ALA A 461 17.94 6.48 1.31
C ALA A 461 17.48 7.15 2.62
N ALA A 462 17.13 6.37 3.64
CA ALA A 462 16.77 6.89 4.95
C ALA A 462 17.95 7.63 5.62
N ALA A 463 19.14 7.02 5.63
CA ALA A 463 20.34 7.63 6.19
C ALA A 463 20.76 8.91 5.44
N ALA A 464 20.70 8.92 4.10
CA ALA A 464 20.98 10.10 3.28
C ALA A 464 19.98 11.24 3.52
N ALA A 465 18.76 10.91 3.94
CA ALA A 465 17.76 11.88 4.37
C ALA A 465 17.93 12.32 5.85
N GLY A 466 19.02 11.92 6.52
CA GLY A 466 19.31 12.28 7.91
C GLY A 466 18.39 11.63 8.94
N ARG A 467 17.78 10.48 8.61
CA ARG A 467 16.87 9.75 9.50
C ARG A 467 17.65 8.71 10.31
N ASP A 468 17.22 8.48 11.55
CA ASP A 468 17.75 7.39 12.37
C ASP A 468 17.38 6.04 11.74
N VAL A 469 18.37 5.15 11.64
CA VAL A 469 18.19 3.81 11.07
C VAL A 469 18.72 2.78 12.05
N LEU A 470 17.84 1.84 12.43
CA LEU A 470 18.17 0.63 13.16
C LEU A 470 17.87 -0.57 12.25
N HIS A 471 18.89 -1.37 11.97
CA HIS A 471 18.72 -2.60 11.19
C HIS A 471 18.98 -3.82 12.07
N LEU A 472 17.97 -4.67 12.16
CA LEU A 472 18.00 -5.93 12.89
C LEU A 472 18.00 -7.08 11.88
N ASP A 473 19.14 -7.77 11.77
CA ASP A 473 19.28 -8.95 10.93
C ASP A 473 19.05 -10.21 11.78
N LEU A 474 17.92 -10.88 11.53
CA LEU A 474 17.44 -12.02 12.29
C LEU A 474 18.10 -13.30 11.75
N ALA A 475 19.12 -13.81 12.45
CA ALA A 475 19.83 -15.02 12.03
C ALA A 475 18.92 -16.26 11.98
N ASP A 476 17.98 -16.33 12.93
CA ASP A 476 16.81 -17.20 12.90
C ASP A 476 15.58 -16.26 12.90
N PRO A 477 14.79 -16.22 11.81
CA PRO A 477 13.64 -15.33 11.69
C PRO A 477 12.64 -15.44 12.86
N ALA A 478 12.32 -16.65 13.29
CA ALA A 478 11.30 -16.89 14.31
C ALA A 478 11.81 -16.61 15.72
N ALA A 479 13.04 -17.06 16.04
CA ALA A 479 13.65 -16.78 17.33
C ALA A 479 14.02 -15.29 17.47
N GLY A 480 14.56 -14.70 16.41
CA GLY A 480 14.90 -13.28 16.34
C GLY A 480 13.67 -12.40 16.53
N LEU A 481 12.58 -12.67 15.81
CA LEU A 481 11.36 -11.87 15.95
C LEU A 481 10.77 -11.95 17.36
N ARG A 482 10.75 -13.14 17.99
CA ARG A 482 10.35 -13.27 19.41
C ARG A 482 11.22 -12.44 20.33
N GLN A 483 12.53 -12.42 20.10
CA GLN A 483 13.48 -11.64 20.90
C GLN A 483 13.24 -10.13 20.73
N VAL A 484 12.99 -9.66 19.50
CA VAL A 484 12.67 -8.24 19.23
C VAL A 484 11.36 -7.83 19.90
N LEU A 485 10.31 -8.67 19.82
CA LEU A 485 9.04 -8.42 20.49
C LEU A 485 9.21 -8.32 22.01
N ALA A 486 9.92 -9.27 22.62
CA ALA A 486 10.21 -9.24 24.05
C ALA A 486 11.00 -7.98 24.45
N ALA A 487 12.00 -7.57 23.65
CA ALA A 487 12.72 -6.33 23.90
C ALA A 487 11.81 -5.10 23.80
N ALA A 488 10.92 -5.03 22.82
CA ALA A 488 9.96 -3.94 22.66
C ALA A 488 8.95 -3.87 23.82
N GLU A 489 8.49 -5.01 24.35
CA GLU A 489 7.62 -5.08 25.53
C GLU A 489 8.30 -4.48 26.77
N THR A 490 9.60 -4.70 26.97
CA THR A 490 10.33 -4.12 28.11
C THR A 490 10.42 -2.59 28.09
N LEU A 491 10.17 -1.96 26.94
CA LEU A 491 10.21 -0.49 26.82
C LEU A 491 8.95 0.19 27.36
N GLN A 492 7.91 -0.58 27.67
CA GLN A 492 6.67 -0.07 28.25
C GLN A 492 6.70 0.01 29.78
N ALA A 493 7.69 -0.61 30.42
CA ALA A 493 7.93 -0.59 31.86
C ALA A 493 8.81 0.60 32.24
#